data_AF-A0A2S4V8K1-F1
#
_entry.id   AF-A0A2S4V8K1-F1
#
_cell.length_a   1.000
_cell.length_b   1.000
_cell.length_c   1.000
_cell.angle_alpha   90.00
_cell.angle_beta   90.00
_cell.angle_gamma   90.00
#
_symmetry.space_group_name_H-M   'P 1'
#
loop_
_entity.id
_entity.type
_entity.pdbx_description
1 polymer ?
#
loop_
_entity_poly.entity_id
_entity_poly.type
_entity_poly.pdbx_seq_one_letter_code
_entity_poly.pdbx_strand_id
1 'polypeptide(L)'
;MTSPEVLLNNAMFRRAFFDKQFQSKLVLSVVDEAHMIYIWGLVASGLGKKITSHVKLQDRGVFRPSYGDLGARLLAAHGVPILLLSATCPIAIDKILASLRILPEDMTIIRVNLLVQKFD
;
A
#
# COMPACT_ATOMS: atom_id res chain seq x y z
N MET A 1 -5.21 4.13 -12.87
CA MET A 1 -5.16 4.12 -11.38
C MET A 1 -6.47 3.54 -10.87
N THR A 2 -6.41 2.71 -9.82
CA THR A 2 -7.60 2.06 -9.21
C THR A 2 -7.60 2.36 -7.71
N SER A 3 -8.77 2.47 -7.09
CA SER A 3 -8.83 2.63 -5.64
C SER A 3 -8.61 1.28 -4.94
N PRO A 4 -8.19 1.27 -3.66
CA PRO A 4 -8.04 0.03 -2.93
C PRO A 4 -9.38 -0.73 -2.79
N GLU A 5 -10.53 -0.05 -2.71
CA GLU A 5 -11.84 -0.72 -2.70
C GLU A 5 -12.14 -1.49 -3.98
N VAL A 6 -11.74 -0.96 -5.14
CA VAL A 6 -11.96 -1.66 -6.40
C VAL A 6 -11.07 -2.91 -6.44
N LEU A 7 -9.81 -2.79 -6.05
CA LEU A 7 -8.89 -3.93 -5.93
C LEU A 7 -9.41 -4.98 -4.95
N LEU A 8 -10.08 -4.58 -3.87
CA LEU A 8 -10.55 -5.46 -2.79
C LEU A 8 -11.95 -6.06 -3.05
N ASN A 9 -12.92 -5.24 -3.45
CA ASN A 9 -14.33 -5.61 -3.40
C ASN A 9 -14.94 -5.86 -4.79
N ASN A 10 -14.28 -5.49 -5.88
CA ASN A 10 -14.80 -5.71 -7.23
C ASN A 10 -14.36 -7.08 -7.78
N ALA A 11 -15.30 -8.02 -7.90
CA ALA A 11 -15.04 -9.37 -8.39
C ALA A 11 -14.59 -9.41 -9.86
N MET A 12 -15.14 -8.53 -10.70
CA MET A 12 -14.75 -8.44 -12.11
C MET A 12 -13.31 -7.93 -12.23
N PHE A 13 -12.99 -6.87 -11.49
CA PHE A 13 -11.62 -6.35 -11.44
C PHE A 13 -10.65 -7.40 -10.91
N ARG A 14 -11.00 -8.12 -9.84
CA ARG A 14 -10.19 -9.21 -9.29
C ARG A 14 -9.90 -10.28 -10.34
N ARG A 15 -10.91 -10.69 -11.10
CA ARG A 15 -10.76 -11.68 -12.18
C ARG A 15 -9.85 -11.16 -13.29
N ALA A 16 -10.00 -9.91 -13.71
CA ALA A 16 -9.14 -9.29 -14.71
C ALA A 16 -7.70 -9.12 -14.21
N PHE A 17 -7.53 -8.72 -12.96
CA PHE A 17 -6.23 -8.51 -12.34
C PHE A 17 -5.44 -9.82 -12.26
N PHE A 18 -6.07 -10.93 -11.86
CA PHE A 18 -5.41 -12.25 -11.79
C PHE A 18 -5.48 -13.05 -13.09
N ASP A 19 -5.95 -12.46 -14.19
CA ASP A 19 -5.91 -13.11 -15.50
C ASP A 19 -4.46 -13.31 -15.94
N LYS A 20 -4.15 -14.48 -16.51
CA LYS A 20 -2.78 -14.83 -16.91
C LYS A 20 -2.23 -13.94 -18.02
N GLN A 21 -3.05 -13.55 -18.99
CA GLN A 21 -2.61 -12.67 -20.09
C GLN A 21 -2.41 -11.24 -19.60
N PHE A 22 -3.20 -10.81 -18.62
CA PHE A 22 -2.99 -9.53 -17.95
C PHE A 22 -1.71 -9.54 -17.12
N GLN A 23 -1.54 -10.54 -16.26
CA GLN A 23 -0.35 -10.70 -15.41
C GLN A 23 0.94 -10.82 -16.22
N SER A 24 0.92 -11.49 -17.38
CA SER A 24 2.10 -11.55 -18.26
C SER A 24 2.52 -10.20 -18.85
N LYS A 25 1.65 -9.19 -18.79
CA LYS A 25 1.90 -7.82 -19.24
C LYS A 25 2.05 -6.84 -18.07
N LEU A 26 1.81 -7.28 -16.84
CA LEU A 26 1.89 -6.44 -15.67
C LEU A 26 3.36 -6.34 -15.24
N VAL A 27 3.96 -5.16 -15.45
CA VAL A 27 5.40 -4.94 -15.22
C VAL A 27 5.68 -4.33 -13.84
N LEU A 28 4.73 -3.58 -13.27
CA LEU A 28 4.91 -2.88 -12.01
C LEU A 28 3.55 -2.57 -11.36
N SER A 29 3.43 -2.82 -10.06
CA SER A 29 2.33 -2.33 -9.24
C SER A 29 2.78 -1.14 -8.40
N VAL A 30 2.18 0.03 -8.59
CA VAL A 30 2.50 1.24 -7.84
C VAL A 30 1.43 1.48 -6.79
N VAL A 31 1.83 1.61 -5.52
CA VAL A 31 0.95 2.02 -4.43
C VAL A 31 1.35 3.42 -3.99
N ASP A 32 0.49 4.37 -4.30
CA ASP A 32 0.60 5.72 -3.78
C ASP A 32 0.13 5.76 -2.32
N GLU A 33 0.62 6.75 -1.54
CA GLU A 33 0.25 6.93 -0.14
C GLU A 33 0.53 5.68 0.74
N ALA A 34 1.60 4.94 0.45
CA ALA A 34 1.87 3.61 1.00
C ALA A 34 1.97 3.54 2.54
N HIS A 35 2.24 4.66 3.22
CA HIS A 35 2.17 4.71 4.69
C HIS A 35 0.76 4.48 5.26
N MET A 36 -0.28 4.61 4.43
CA MET A 36 -1.64 4.23 4.80
C MET A 36 -1.77 2.72 5.06
N ILE A 37 -0.95 1.88 4.42
CA ILE A 37 -0.93 0.42 4.64
C ILE A 37 -0.65 0.09 6.10
N TYR A 38 0.29 0.80 6.74
CA TYR A 38 0.57 0.63 8.17
C TYR A 38 -0.63 0.98 9.04
N ILE A 39 -1.27 2.13 8.77
CA ILE A 39 -2.45 2.57 9.53
C ILE A 39 -3.62 1.58 9.33
N TRP A 40 -3.75 0.99 8.13
CA TRP A 40 -4.70 -0.09 7.83
C TRP A 40 -4.42 -1.36 8.62
N GLY A 41 -3.16 -1.82 8.66
CA GLY A 41 -2.75 -3.01 9.42
C GLY A 41 -2.96 -2.88 10.94
N LEU A 42 -2.74 -1.70 11.51
CA LEU A 42 -2.99 -1.43 12.93
C LEU A 42 -4.46 -1.55 13.31
N VAL A 43 -5.38 -1.07 12.46
CA VAL A 43 -6.81 -1.17 12.76
C VAL A 43 -7.29 -2.61 12.55
N ALA A 44 -6.82 -3.29 11.50
CA ALA A 44 -7.15 -4.69 11.25
C ALA A 44 -6.71 -5.60 12.42
N SER A 45 -5.58 -5.29 13.06
CA SER A 45 -5.10 -6.02 14.27
C SER A 45 -5.81 -5.61 15.57
N GLY A 46 -6.80 -4.70 15.52
CA GLY A 46 -7.52 -4.23 16.71
C GLY A 46 -6.72 -3.26 17.59
N LEU A 47 -5.44 -3.02 17.28
CA LEU A 47 -4.56 -2.07 17.96
C LEU A 47 -4.90 -0.60 17.62
N GLY A 48 -5.70 -0.38 16.58
CA GLY A 48 -6.09 0.94 16.10
C GLY A 48 -7.09 1.71 16.97
N LYS A 49 -7.68 1.11 18.01
CA LYS A 49 -8.68 1.75 18.90
C LYS A 49 -8.18 3.04 19.57
N LYS A 50 -6.86 3.23 19.68
CA LYS A 50 -6.23 4.44 20.23
C LYS A 50 -5.76 5.43 19.16
N ILE A 51 -5.69 5.01 17.90
CA ILE A 51 -5.06 5.77 16.80
C ILE A 51 -6.12 6.54 15.99
N THR A 52 -7.31 5.96 15.83
CA THR A 52 -8.45 6.58 15.12
C THR A 52 -8.94 7.87 15.78
N SER A 53 -8.72 8.06 17.08
CA SER A 53 -9.08 9.29 17.80
C SER A 53 -8.06 10.42 17.66
N HIS A 54 -6.78 10.11 17.40
CA HIS A 54 -5.70 11.10 17.31
C HIS A 54 -5.35 11.49 15.88
N VAL A 55 -5.58 10.60 14.91
CA VAL A 55 -5.45 10.93 13.48
C VAL A 55 -6.76 11.59 13.04
N LYS A 56 -6.87 12.90 13.25
CA LYS A 56 -7.86 13.72 12.52
C LYS A 56 -7.54 13.60 11.03
N LEU A 57 -8.14 12.60 10.40
CA LEU A 57 -8.00 12.24 9.00
C LEU A 57 -8.76 13.27 8.14
N GLN A 58 -8.34 14.53 8.19
CA GLN A 58 -9.00 15.61 7.45
C GLN A 58 -8.70 15.60 5.95
N ASP A 59 -7.66 14.88 5.50
CA ASP A 59 -7.21 14.89 4.09
C ASP A 59 -7.09 13.52 3.41
N ARG A 60 -7.55 12.42 4.02
CA ARG A 60 -7.48 11.10 3.39
C ARG A 60 -8.82 10.37 3.54
N GLY A 61 -9.28 9.76 2.44
CA GLY A 61 -10.62 9.18 2.31
C GLY A 61 -11.03 8.24 3.45
N VAL A 62 -12.34 8.02 3.59
CA VAL A 62 -12.95 7.25 4.69
C VAL A 62 -12.23 5.91 4.87
N PHE A 63 -11.56 5.76 6.02
CA PHE A 63 -10.81 4.56 6.38
C PHE A 63 -11.72 3.31 6.42
N ARG A 64 -11.30 2.21 5.78
CA ARG A 64 -12.09 0.97 5.69
C ARG A 64 -11.29 -0.23 6.21
N PRO A 65 -11.81 -1.02 7.17
CA PRO A 65 -11.16 -2.23 7.68
C PRO A 65 -10.78 -3.25 6.60
N SER A 66 -11.49 -3.26 5.46
CA SER A 66 -11.20 -4.13 4.31
C SER A 66 -9.79 -3.94 3.73
N TYR A 67 -9.15 -2.80 3.98
CA TYR A 67 -7.81 -2.50 3.49
C TYR A 67 -6.69 -3.29 4.17
N GLY A 68 -6.97 -3.95 5.30
CA GLY A 68 -6.01 -4.86 5.94
C GLY A 68 -5.59 -6.03 5.05
N ASP A 69 -6.42 -6.42 4.07
CA ASP A 69 -6.13 -7.50 3.12
C ASP A 69 -5.41 -7.02 1.84
N LEU A 70 -5.11 -5.72 1.75
CA LEU A 70 -4.47 -5.14 0.57
C LEU A 70 -3.08 -5.76 0.31
N GLY A 71 -2.33 -6.03 1.38
CA GLY A 71 -0.99 -6.63 1.26
C GLY A 71 -1.00 -8.01 0.65
N ALA A 72 -1.92 -8.88 1.09
CA ALA A 72 -2.07 -10.21 0.53
C ALA A 72 -2.41 -10.17 -0.97
N ARG A 73 -3.22 -9.19 -1.39
CA ARG A 73 -3.59 -9.03 -2.81
C ARG A 73 -2.48 -8.52 -3.69
N LEU A 74 -1.70 -7.57 -3.19
CA LEU A 74 -0.53 -7.08 -3.93
C LEU A 74 0.50 -8.19 -4.12
N LEU A 75 0.70 -9.02 -3.08
CA LEU A 75 1.63 -10.14 -3.13
C LEU A 75 1.16 -11.34 -3.96
N ALA A 76 -0.15 -11.48 -4.17
CA ALA A 76 -0.70 -12.51 -5.04
C ALA A 76 -0.38 -12.27 -6.53
N ALA A 77 0.11 -11.08 -6.92
CA ALA A 77 0.69 -10.83 -8.24
C ALA A 77 2.11 -11.40 -8.31
N HIS A 78 2.22 -12.74 -8.35
CA HIS A 78 3.48 -13.48 -8.35
C HIS A 78 4.49 -12.93 -9.37
N GLY A 79 5.60 -12.38 -8.88
CA GLY A 79 6.74 -11.94 -9.69
C GLY A 79 6.65 -10.51 -10.23
N VAL A 80 5.57 -9.77 -9.93
CA VAL A 80 5.45 -8.37 -10.32
C VAL A 80 6.06 -7.48 -9.23
N PRO A 81 7.07 -6.66 -9.54
CA PRO A 81 7.63 -5.70 -8.59
C PRO A 81 6.55 -4.75 -8.05
N ILE A 82 6.67 -4.39 -6.77
CA ILE A 82 5.81 -3.39 -6.11
C ILE A 82 6.64 -2.14 -5.80
N LEU A 83 6.19 -0.98 -6.28
CA LEU A 83 6.74 0.32 -5.91
C LEU A 83 5.81 1.00 -4.90
N LEU A 84 6.31 1.22 -3.69
CA LEU A 84 5.60 1.93 -2.63
C LEU A 84 6.05 3.39 -2.60
N LEU A 85 5.14 4.31 -2.90
CA LEU A 85 5.38 5.74 -2.80
C LEU A 85 4.79 6.25 -1.49
N SER A 86 5.61 6.91 -0.67
CA SER A 86 5.15 7.52 0.57
C SER A 86 5.88 8.84 0.80
N ALA A 87 5.11 9.86 1.19
CA ALA A 87 5.63 11.15 1.60
C ALA A 87 5.98 11.22 3.10
N THR A 88 5.80 10.13 3.86
CA THR A 88 6.02 10.13 5.33
C THR A 88 7.24 9.31 5.76
N CYS A 89 7.71 9.64 6.96
CA CYS A 89 9.01 9.32 7.55
C CYS A 89 9.44 7.84 7.48
N PRO A 90 10.75 7.54 7.28
CA PRO A 90 11.38 6.20 7.30
C PRO A 90 10.90 5.22 8.37
N ILE A 91 10.49 5.73 9.53
CA ILE A 91 10.07 4.97 10.72
C ILE A 91 8.85 4.08 10.43
N ALA A 92 8.06 4.39 9.39
CA ALA A 92 6.90 3.59 9.01
C ALA A 92 7.27 2.33 8.18
N ILE A 93 8.48 2.24 7.62
CA ILE A 93 8.84 1.19 6.65
C ILE A 93 8.76 -0.21 7.27
N ASP A 94 9.38 -0.42 8.42
CA ASP A 94 9.38 -1.72 9.11
C ASP A 94 7.95 -2.20 9.42
N LYS A 95 7.07 -1.24 9.71
CA LYS A 95 5.68 -1.51 10.06
C LYS A 95 4.80 -1.74 8.84
N ILE A 96 5.11 -1.09 7.71
CA ILE A 96 4.52 -1.38 6.41
C ILE A 96 4.92 -2.79 5.97
N LEU A 97 6.21 -3.13 6.04
CA LEU A 97 6.73 -4.47 5.74
C LEU A 97 6.06 -5.55 6.59
N ALA A 98 5.96 -5.32 7.91
CA ALA A 98 5.25 -6.24 8.82
C ALA A 98 3.77 -6.40 8.45
N SER A 99 3.09 -5.31 8.05
CA SER A 99 1.68 -5.36 7.62
C SER A 99 1.51 -6.11 6.30
N LEU A 100 2.46 -5.96 5.38
CA LEU A 100 2.49 -6.65 4.10
C LEU A 100 2.98 -8.10 4.22
N ARG A 101 3.59 -8.49 5.34
CA ARG A 101 4.29 -9.78 5.51
C ARG A 101 5.41 -9.97 4.48
N ILE A 102 6.11 -8.90 4.15
CA ILE A 102 7.28 -8.90 3.25
C ILE A 102 8.53 -8.88 4.13
N LEU A 103 9.49 -9.77 3.84
CA LEU A 103 10.78 -9.74 4.51
C LEU A 103 11.61 -8.57 3.98
N PRO A 104 12.40 -7.87 4.82
CA PRO A 104 13.25 -6.79 4.36
C PRO A 104 14.20 -7.18 3.23
N GLU A 105 14.68 -8.43 3.21
CA GLU A 105 15.53 -8.97 2.13
C GLU A 105 14.84 -9.06 0.76
N ASP A 106 13.50 -9.14 0.74
CA ASP A 106 12.71 -9.22 -0.50
C ASP A 106 12.35 -7.82 -1.04
N MET A 107 12.80 -6.74 -0.38
CA MET A 107 12.45 -5.38 -0.74
C MET A 107 13.67 -4.51 -1.05
N THR A 108 13.67 -3.88 -2.22
CA THR A 108 14.58 -2.77 -2.53
C THR A 108 13.93 -1.44 -2.15
N ILE A 109 14.45 -0.77 -1.13
CA ILE A 109 13.98 0.56 -0.71
C ILE A 109 14.74 1.64 -1.49
N ILE A 110 14.02 2.37 -2.34
CA ILE A 110 14.55 3.56 -3.01
C ILE A 110 14.06 4.80 -2.25
N ARG A 111 14.98 5.51 -1.58
CA ARG A 111 14.68 6.81 -0.95
C ARG A 111 14.94 7.91 -1.97
N VAL A 112 13.87 8.51 -2.50
CA VAL A 112 13.98 9.71 -3.33
C VAL A 112 13.85 10.93 -2.42
N ASN A 113 14.96 11.63 -2.20
CA ASN A 113 14.92 12.95 -1.58
C ASN A 113 14.51 13.97 -2.65
N LEU A 114 13.33 14.58 -2.50
CA LEU A 114 12.91 15.67 -3.35
C LEU A 114 13.69 16.93 -2.92
N LEU A 115 14.89 17.12 -3.48
CA LEU A 115 15.52 18.43 -3.45
C LEU A 115 14.75 19.31 -4.43
N VAL A 116 13.85 20.14 -3.92
CA VAL A 116 13.31 21.26 -4.69
C VAL A 116 14.49 22.19 -4.98
N GLN A 117 15.07 22.08 -6.18
CA GLN A 117 15.90 23.16 -6.70
C GLN A 117 14.97 24.37 -6.84
N LYS A 118 15.10 25.32 -5.91
CA LYS A 118 14.58 26.66 -6.15
C LYS A 118 15.38 27.21 -7.33
N PHE A 119 14.68 27.45 -8.43
CA PHE A 119 15.17 28.33 -9.47
C PHE A 119 14.97 29.75 -8.92
N ASP A 120 16.06 30.39 -8.53
CA ASP A 120 16.12 31.82 -8.22
C ASP A 120 15.97 32.66 -9.50
#